data_AF-A0A016S9P4-F1
#
_entry.id   AF-A0A016S9P4-F1
#
_cell.length_a   1.000
_cell.length_b   1.000
_cell.length_c   1.000
_cell.angle_alpha   90.00
_cell.angle_beta   90.00
_cell.angle_gamma   90.00
#
_symmetry.space_group_name_H-M   'P 1'
#
loop_
_entity.id
_entity.type
_entity.pdbx_description
1 polymer ?
#
loop_
_entity_poly.entity_id
_entity_poly.type
_entity_poly.pdbx_seq_one_letter_code
_entity_poly.pdbx_strand_id
1 'polypeptide(L)'
;MIKLLSILALLFLDVSDAVINDLSCTERVGFDDVFSENAVNCENRFPDSSCLLMYSKAVKKGTDWDRNYKCYQNPITLRPDEGLVAMATNNCPKTCGYCCKVANNNNNNNNQKEEDEEPACKDTAPDCKVYLSKCKRSSITNFLKKICKKTCGYCKKKA
;
A
#
# COMPACT_ATOMS: atom_id res chain seq x y z
N MET A 1 -23.35 -15.36 -60.85
CA MET A 1 -23.66 -14.36 -59.80
C MET A 1 -23.23 -14.93 -58.45
N ILE A 2 -22.00 -14.64 -58.01
CA ILE A 2 -21.47 -15.03 -56.70
C ILE A 2 -21.22 -13.72 -55.95
N LYS A 3 -22.09 -13.38 -54.99
CA LYS A 3 -21.89 -12.22 -54.11
C LYS A 3 -20.87 -12.63 -53.04
N LEU A 4 -19.64 -12.10 -53.13
CA LEU A 4 -18.66 -12.22 -52.06
C LEU A 4 -19.20 -11.46 -50.82
N LEU A 5 -19.56 -12.21 -49.76
CA LEU A 5 -19.70 -11.64 -48.43
C LEU A 5 -18.29 -11.38 -47.87
N SER A 6 -17.91 -10.10 -47.77
CA SER A 6 -16.77 -9.69 -46.96
C SER A 6 -17.15 -9.73 -45.48
N ILE A 7 -16.73 -10.78 -44.78
CA ILE A 7 -16.77 -10.86 -43.32
C ILE A 7 -15.48 -10.21 -42.81
N LEU A 8 -15.51 -8.90 -42.58
CA LEU A 8 -14.44 -8.21 -41.87
C LEU A 8 -14.64 -8.46 -40.37
N ALA A 9 -14.09 -9.56 -39.88
CA ALA A 9 -14.02 -9.85 -38.45
C ALA A 9 -13.04 -8.86 -37.81
N LEU A 10 -13.56 -7.79 -37.21
CA LEU A 10 -12.82 -6.92 -36.30
C LEU A 10 -12.43 -7.76 -35.07
N LEU A 11 -11.19 -8.25 -35.09
CA LEU A 11 -10.50 -8.76 -33.91
C LEU A 11 -10.26 -7.55 -32.98
N PHE A 12 -11.21 -7.28 -32.09
CA PHE A 12 -10.95 -6.43 -30.93
C PHE A 12 -9.96 -7.19 -30.04
N LEU A 13 -8.67 -6.86 -30.16
CA LEU A 13 -7.70 -7.19 -29.13
C LEU A 13 -8.07 -6.33 -27.92
N ASP A 14 -8.51 -6.95 -26.83
CA ASP A 14 -8.74 -6.28 -25.56
C ASP A 14 -7.40 -5.78 -25.03
N VAL A 15 -6.99 -4.57 -25.45
CA VAL A 15 -5.83 -3.88 -24.87
C VAL A 15 -6.27 -3.46 -23.46
N SER A 16 -5.96 -4.29 -22.48
CA SER A 16 -6.08 -3.91 -21.07
C SER A 16 -4.93 -2.96 -20.77
N ASP A 17 -5.11 -1.67 -21.07
CA ASP A 17 -4.12 -0.65 -20.74
C ASP A 17 -3.82 -0.72 -19.24
N ALA A 18 -2.53 -0.77 -18.89
CA ALA A 18 -2.11 -0.69 -17.50
C ALA A 18 -2.41 0.73 -17.00
N VAL A 19 -3.55 0.88 -16.31
CA VAL A 19 -4.00 2.17 -15.78
C VAL A 19 -3.73 2.24 -14.28
N ILE A 20 -3.01 3.28 -13.85
CA ILE A 20 -2.85 3.63 -12.44
C ILE A 20 -4.15 4.29 -11.95
N ASN A 21 -4.82 3.70 -10.96
CA ASN A 21 -6.02 4.28 -10.34
C ASN A 21 -5.66 5.30 -9.27
N ASP A 22 -4.61 5.06 -8.47
CA ASP A 22 -4.08 6.04 -7.53
C ASP A 22 -2.90 6.80 -8.13
N LEU A 23 -3.18 7.98 -8.70
CA LEU A 23 -2.22 8.88 -9.32
C LEU A 23 -1.28 9.60 -8.31
N SER A 24 -1.30 9.22 -7.03
CA SER A 24 -0.36 9.77 -6.06
C SER A 24 1.10 9.46 -6.45
N CYS A 25 1.96 10.48 -6.45
CA CYS A 25 3.38 10.35 -6.79
C CYS A 25 3.65 9.91 -8.25
N THR A 26 2.70 10.09 -9.17
CA THR A 26 2.91 9.88 -10.60
C THR A 26 3.34 11.16 -11.31
N GLU A 27 3.88 11.01 -12.51
CA GLU A 27 4.16 12.07 -13.47
C GLU A 27 3.69 11.65 -14.86
N ARG A 28 3.40 12.63 -15.71
CA ARG A 28 2.90 12.37 -17.07
C ARG A 28 4.06 12.31 -18.05
N VAL A 29 4.23 11.19 -18.74
CA VAL A 29 5.25 10.98 -19.77
C VAL A 29 4.55 10.64 -21.09
N GLY A 30 4.46 11.63 -21.98
CA GLY A 30 3.63 11.51 -23.18
C GLY A 30 2.14 11.47 -22.83
N PHE A 31 1.48 10.36 -23.17
CA PHE A 31 0.06 10.15 -22.85
C PHE A 31 -0.16 9.30 -21.59
N ASP A 32 0.91 8.72 -21.04
CA ASP A 32 0.85 7.77 -19.94
C ASP A 32 1.17 8.44 -18.60
N ASP A 33 0.48 8.01 -17.54
CA ASP A 33 0.82 8.36 -16.17
C ASP A 33 1.70 7.25 -15.58
N VAL A 34 2.90 7.61 -15.14
CA VAL A 34 3.89 6.66 -14.59
C VAL A 34 4.34 7.08 -13.21
N PHE A 35 4.78 6.14 -12.38
CA PHE A 35 5.37 6.49 -11.08
C PHE A 35 6.65 7.32 -11.21
N SER A 36 6.67 8.50 -10.60
CA SER A 36 7.82 9.40 -10.62
C SER A 36 9.00 8.86 -9.78
N GLU A 37 10.18 9.48 -9.90
CA GLU A 37 11.31 9.22 -8.99
C GLU A 37 10.90 9.42 -7.51
N ASN A 38 10.08 10.44 -7.25
CA ASN A 38 9.60 10.74 -5.90
C ASN A 38 8.67 9.66 -5.33
N ALA A 39 8.16 8.72 -6.13
CA ALA A 39 7.39 7.59 -5.62
C ALA A 39 8.25 6.59 -4.84
N VAL A 40 9.55 6.48 -5.18
CA VAL A 40 10.47 5.44 -4.66
C VAL A 40 11.73 6.02 -3.98
N ASN A 41 11.92 7.34 -4.01
CA ASN A 41 13.05 8.04 -3.38
C ASN A 41 12.88 8.22 -1.86
N CYS A 42 12.75 7.12 -1.13
CA CYS A 42 12.79 7.03 0.32
C CYS A 42 13.01 5.57 0.74
N GLU A 43 13.17 5.31 2.05
CA GLU A 43 13.24 3.96 2.57
C GLU A 43 11.93 3.52 3.24
N ASN A 44 11.67 2.21 3.19
CA ASN A 44 10.61 1.63 4.02
C ASN A 44 11.02 1.69 5.50
N ARG A 45 10.03 1.87 6.39
CA ARG A 45 10.26 1.73 7.83
C ARG A 45 10.46 0.26 8.22
N PHE A 46 9.73 -0.64 7.56
CA PHE A 46 9.97 -2.09 7.69
C PHE A 46 10.93 -2.58 6.62
N PRO A 47 11.64 -3.71 6.86
CA PRO A 47 12.46 -4.33 5.83
C PRO A 47 11.65 -4.60 4.55
N ASP A 48 12.29 -4.45 3.40
CA ASP A 48 11.66 -4.66 2.09
C ASP A 48 10.98 -6.03 1.97
N SER A 49 11.57 -7.07 2.56
CA SER A 49 10.99 -8.42 2.60
C SER A 49 9.66 -8.49 3.36
N SER A 50 9.53 -7.74 4.47
CA SER A 50 8.28 -7.64 5.23
C SER A 50 7.22 -6.85 4.46
N CYS A 51 7.61 -5.75 3.82
CA CYS A 51 6.71 -4.98 2.99
C CYS A 51 6.23 -5.78 1.77
N LEU A 52 7.12 -6.54 1.12
CA LEU A 52 6.76 -7.47 0.05
C LEU A 52 5.84 -8.60 0.54
N LEU A 53 6.00 -9.09 1.76
CA LEU A 53 5.06 -10.07 2.33
C LEU A 53 3.65 -9.47 2.50
N MET A 54 3.55 -8.20 2.88
CA MET A 54 2.28 -7.50 3.08
C MET A 54 1.61 -7.14 1.76
N TYR A 55 2.35 -6.49 0.87
CA TYR A 55 1.85 -5.84 -0.34
C TYR A 55 2.13 -6.64 -1.61
N SER A 56 2.89 -7.73 -1.55
CA SER A 56 3.14 -8.68 -2.64
C SER A 56 3.88 -8.13 -3.88
N LYS A 57 3.91 -6.82 -4.08
CA LYS A 57 4.55 -6.13 -5.19
C LYS A 57 5.01 -4.74 -4.74
N ALA A 58 6.24 -4.38 -5.11
CA ALA A 58 6.76 -3.04 -4.94
C ALA A 58 6.52 -2.20 -6.21
N VAL A 59 6.21 -0.92 -6.02
CA VAL A 59 6.19 0.10 -7.07
C VAL A 59 7.61 0.32 -7.60
N LYS A 60 7.73 0.63 -8.89
CA LYS A 60 8.97 1.00 -9.56
C LYS A 60 8.78 2.32 -10.29
N LYS A 61 9.83 3.13 -10.34
CA LYS A 61 9.86 4.34 -11.17
C LYS A 61 9.58 3.99 -12.64
N GLY A 62 8.83 4.85 -13.32
CA GLY A 62 8.58 4.78 -14.76
C GLY A 62 7.59 3.70 -15.18
N THR A 63 6.99 2.97 -14.23
CA THR A 63 5.95 1.99 -14.55
C THR A 63 4.57 2.62 -14.46
N ASP A 64 3.69 2.22 -15.36
CA ASP A 64 2.25 2.49 -15.45
C ASP A 64 1.41 1.42 -14.72
N TRP A 65 2.05 0.46 -14.05
CA TRP A 65 1.34 -0.58 -13.32
C TRP A 65 0.99 -0.07 -11.94
N ASP A 66 -0.30 -0.04 -11.62
CA ASP A 66 -0.77 0.40 -10.31
C ASP A 66 -0.05 -0.33 -9.17
N ARG A 67 0.03 0.37 -8.04
CA ARG A 67 0.53 -0.18 -6.77
C ARG A 67 -0.39 -1.33 -6.34
N ASN A 68 0.09 -2.18 -5.44
CA ASN A 68 -0.79 -3.24 -4.93
C ASN A 68 -2.03 -2.63 -4.27
N TYR A 69 -3.22 -3.12 -4.62
CA TYR A 69 -4.48 -2.59 -4.08
C TYR A 69 -4.52 -2.53 -2.55
N LYS A 70 -3.80 -3.42 -1.84
CA LYS A 70 -3.70 -3.37 -0.36
C LYS A 70 -3.02 -2.11 0.17
N CYS A 71 -2.32 -1.35 -0.68
CA CYS A 71 -1.72 -0.07 -0.30
C CYS A 71 -2.76 1.03 -0.09
N TYR A 72 -3.97 0.92 -0.67
CA TYR A 72 -4.93 2.01 -0.65
C TYR A 72 -6.40 1.62 -0.75
N GLN A 73 -6.74 0.43 -1.23
CA GLN A 73 -8.11 0.06 -1.53
C GLN A 73 -8.69 -0.86 -0.45
N ASN A 74 -9.86 -0.51 0.06
CA ASN A 74 -10.63 -1.36 0.96
C ASN A 74 -11.15 -2.59 0.18
N PRO A 75 -10.93 -3.83 0.67
CA PRO A 75 -11.28 -5.04 -0.08
C PRO A 75 -12.78 -5.31 -0.19
N ILE A 76 -13.62 -4.62 0.61
CA ILE A 76 -15.09 -4.76 0.59
C ILE A 76 -15.70 -3.70 -0.31
N THR A 77 -15.33 -2.43 -0.12
CA THR A 77 -15.94 -1.32 -0.87
C THR A 77 -15.27 -1.09 -2.22
N LEU A 78 -14.07 -1.65 -2.43
CA LEU A 78 -13.22 -1.42 -3.60
C LEU A 78 -12.93 0.07 -3.85
N ARG A 79 -13.00 0.89 -2.80
CA ARG A 79 -12.70 2.31 -2.85
C ARG A 79 -11.40 2.61 -2.13
N PRO A 80 -10.72 3.73 -2.48
CA PRO A 80 -9.62 4.25 -1.68
C PRO A 80 -10.04 4.42 -0.20
N ASP A 81 -9.16 4.02 0.70
CA ASP A 81 -9.28 4.05 2.14
C ASP A 81 -8.07 4.80 2.71
N GLU A 82 -8.32 5.95 3.31
CA GLU A 82 -7.27 6.82 3.83
C GLU A 82 -6.46 6.17 4.95
N GLY A 83 -7.07 5.27 5.73
CA GLY A 83 -6.38 4.51 6.78
C GLY A 83 -5.35 3.57 6.18
N LEU A 84 -5.70 2.86 5.10
CA LEU A 84 -4.75 2.02 4.35
C LEU A 84 -3.64 2.86 3.71
N VAL A 85 -3.96 4.01 3.12
CA VAL A 85 -2.97 4.93 2.53
C VAL A 85 -2.00 5.44 3.60
N ALA A 86 -2.50 5.88 4.75
CA ALA A 86 -1.68 6.35 5.86
C ALA A 86 -0.74 5.25 6.37
N MET A 87 -1.26 4.03 6.47
CA MET A 87 -0.51 2.86 6.92
C MET A 87 0.58 2.45 5.93
N ALA A 88 0.29 2.47 4.63
CA ALA A 88 1.27 2.25 3.57
C ALA A 88 2.35 3.35 3.59
N THR A 89 1.95 4.62 3.68
CA THR A 89 2.85 5.79 3.72
C THR A 89 3.79 5.75 4.93
N ASN A 90 3.30 5.34 6.10
CA ASN A 90 4.08 5.38 7.34
C ASN A 90 5.00 4.17 7.56
N ASN A 91 4.71 3.03 6.92
CA ASN A 91 5.44 1.78 7.18
C ASN A 91 6.22 1.27 5.98
N CYS A 92 5.64 1.35 4.78
CA CYS A 92 6.21 0.81 3.56
C CYS A 92 6.08 1.79 2.37
N PRO A 93 6.45 3.08 2.53
CA PRO A 93 6.24 4.09 1.50
C PRO A 93 6.95 3.77 0.19
N LYS A 94 8.18 3.24 0.22
CA LYS A 94 8.91 2.84 -0.98
C LYS A 94 8.22 1.69 -1.71
N THR A 95 7.77 0.68 -0.97
CA THR A 95 7.05 -0.47 -1.55
C THR A 95 5.73 -0.04 -2.18
N CYS A 96 4.97 0.83 -1.52
CA CYS A 96 3.66 1.28 -1.99
C CYS A 96 3.70 2.53 -2.89
N GLY A 97 4.88 3.06 -3.22
CA GLY A 97 5.00 4.23 -4.11
C GLY A 97 4.51 5.55 -3.49
N TYR A 98 4.68 5.74 -2.18
CA TYR A 98 4.24 6.92 -1.43
C TYR A 98 5.39 7.77 -0.90
N CYS A 99 6.63 7.62 -1.38
CA CYS A 99 7.76 8.41 -0.90
C CYS A 99 7.51 9.94 -1.04
N CYS A 100 6.77 10.39 -2.05
CA CYS A 100 6.43 11.80 -2.21
C CYS A 100 5.55 12.35 -1.08
N LYS A 101 4.83 11.48 -0.37
CA LYS A 101 4.02 11.83 0.80
C LYS A 101 4.82 11.81 2.11
N VAL A 102 6.01 11.21 2.12
CA VAL A 102 6.89 11.14 3.30
C VAL A 102 7.51 12.50 3.60
N ALA A 103 7.81 13.31 2.58
CA ALA A 103 8.37 14.66 2.75
C ALA A 103 7.45 15.63 3.53
N ASN A 104 6.13 15.43 3.46
CA ASN A 104 5.16 16.18 4.29
C ASN A 104 5.16 15.75 5.77
N ASN A 105 5.87 14.66 6.11
CA ASN A 105 6.05 14.17 7.48
C ASN A 105 7.50 14.38 7.98
N ASN A 106 8.36 15.05 7.21
CA ASN A 106 9.77 15.31 7.54
C ASN A 106 9.98 16.46 8.53
N ASN A 107 9.02 16.68 9.45
CA ASN A 107 9.30 17.29 10.75
C ASN A 107 9.72 16.22 11.77
N ASN A 108 10.46 15.19 11.35
CA ASN A 108 11.09 14.27 12.28
C ASN A 108 12.59 14.31 12.05
N ASN A 109 13.18 15.40 12.58
CA ASN A 109 14.53 15.34 13.13
C ASN A 109 14.68 14.02 13.89
N ASN A 110 15.84 13.38 13.74
CA ASN A 110 16.24 12.11 14.33
C ASN A 110 16.27 12.16 15.87
N ASN A 111 15.09 12.34 16.45
CA ASN A 111 14.75 12.42 17.86
C ASN A 111 13.23 12.18 18.01
N GLN A 112 12.67 11.18 17.31
CA GLN A 112 11.53 10.48 17.92
C GLN A 112 12.12 9.58 19.00
N LYS A 113 12.35 10.20 20.16
CA LYS A 113 12.26 9.49 21.43
C LYS A 113 10.93 8.74 21.36
N GLU A 114 11.03 7.43 21.34
CA GLU A 114 9.90 6.52 21.49
C GLU A 114 9.34 6.81 22.89
N GLU A 115 8.53 7.86 23.02
CA GLU A 115 8.02 8.29 24.30
C GLU A 115 6.88 7.35 24.67
N ASP A 116 7.10 6.63 25.78
CA ASP A 116 6.31 5.58 26.39
C ASP A 116 4.89 6.00 26.82
N GLU A 117 4.15 6.72 25.98
CA GLU A 117 2.71 6.89 26.21
C GLU A 117 2.02 5.58 25.81
N GLU A 118 1.78 4.73 26.81
CA GLU A 118 1.12 3.44 26.66
C GLU A 118 -0.17 3.62 25.84
N PRO A 119 -0.19 3.20 24.57
CA PRO A 119 -1.27 3.60 23.70
C PRO A 119 -2.50 2.81 24.13
N ALA A 120 -3.59 3.50 24.47
CA ALA A 120 -4.84 2.90 24.95
C ALA A 120 -5.16 1.57 24.25
N CYS A 121 -5.51 0.51 25.01
CA CYS A 121 -5.74 -0.84 24.48
C CYS A 121 -6.95 -0.91 23.53
N LYS A 122 -6.75 -0.47 22.29
CA LYS A 122 -7.72 -0.51 21.19
C LYS A 122 -7.04 -0.96 19.91
N ASP A 123 -7.79 -1.59 19.03
CA ASP A 123 -7.33 -1.80 17.67
C ASP A 123 -7.47 -0.48 16.90
N THR A 124 -6.47 -0.17 16.09
CA THR A 124 -6.45 1.04 15.25
C THR A 124 -6.80 0.68 13.80
N ALA A 125 -6.50 -0.55 13.37
CA ALA A 125 -6.92 -1.04 12.07
C ALA A 125 -8.36 -1.61 12.11
N PRO A 126 -9.18 -1.38 11.08
CA PRO A 126 -10.57 -1.86 11.04
C PRO A 126 -10.66 -3.41 10.98
N ASP A 127 -9.68 -4.07 10.35
CA ASP A 127 -9.75 -5.49 10.00
C ASP A 127 -8.80 -6.38 10.82
N CYS A 128 -8.62 -6.07 12.10
CA CYS A 128 -7.68 -6.84 12.94
C CYS A 128 -8.02 -8.33 13.07
N LYS A 129 -9.29 -8.72 12.89
CA LYS A 129 -9.72 -10.13 12.88
C LYS A 129 -9.02 -10.97 11.80
N VAL A 130 -8.65 -10.37 10.66
CA VAL A 130 -7.94 -11.06 9.57
C VAL A 130 -6.53 -11.50 10.01
N TYR A 131 -5.95 -10.80 10.97
CA TYR A 131 -4.60 -11.03 11.45
C TYR A 131 -4.52 -11.94 12.67
N LEU A 132 -5.66 -12.44 13.19
CA LEU A 132 -5.71 -13.25 14.41
C LEU A 132 -4.79 -14.47 14.37
N SER A 133 -4.80 -15.21 13.26
CA SER A 133 -3.94 -16.38 13.03
C SER A 133 -2.46 -16.02 12.85
N LYS A 134 -2.16 -14.74 12.63
CA LYS A 134 -0.81 -14.23 12.34
C LYS A 134 -0.21 -13.45 13.50
N CYS A 135 -0.94 -13.24 14.61
CA CYS A 135 -0.43 -12.54 15.79
C CYS A 135 0.95 -13.10 16.19
N LYS A 136 1.09 -14.42 16.33
CA LYS A 136 2.33 -15.06 16.77
C LYS A 136 3.46 -15.12 15.71
N ARG A 137 3.29 -14.56 14.51
CA ARG A 137 4.33 -14.58 13.47
C ARG A 137 5.35 -13.45 13.72
N SER A 138 6.58 -13.84 14.03
CA SER A 138 7.69 -12.92 14.37
C SER A 138 7.86 -11.76 13.38
N SER A 139 7.73 -12.02 12.07
CA SER A 139 7.89 -11.01 11.02
C SER A 139 6.87 -9.87 11.05
N ILE A 140 5.72 -10.05 11.71
CA ILE A 140 4.65 -9.04 11.78
C ILE A 140 4.17 -8.75 13.20
N THR A 141 4.76 -9.38 14.22
CA THR A 141 4.35 -9.18 15.62
C THR A 141 4.48 -7.72 16.04
N ASN A 142 5.57 -7.04 15.67
CA ASN A 142 5.77 -5.62 16.00
C ASN A 142 4.74 -4.71 15.33
N PHE A 143 4.29 -5.08 14.13
CA PHE A 143 3.23 -4.40 13.41
C PHE A 143 1.88 -4.59 14.11
N LEU A 144 1.50 -5.83 14.41
CA LEU A 144 0.24 -6.14 15.08
C LEU A 144 0.17 -5.60 16.51
N LYS A 145 1.31 -5.43 17.20
CA LYS A 145 1.40 -4.70 18.48
C LYS A 145 1.01 -3.24 18.38
N LYS A 146 1.17 -2.59 17.22
CA LYS A 146 0.79 -1.19 17.02
C LYS A 146 -0.66 -1.05 16.60
N ILE A 147 -1.10 -1.87 15.65
CA ILE A 147 -2.40 -1.69 14.99
C ILE A 147 -3.52 -2.59 15.49
N CYS A 148 -3.18 -3.76 16.07
CA CYS A 148 -4.13 -4.82 16.43
C CYS A 148 -3.88 -5.37 17.84
N LYS A 149 -3.43 -4.51 18.75
CA LYS A 149 -3.02 -4.89 20.11
C LYS A 149 -4.15 -5.51 20.93
N LYS A 150 -5.40 -5.08 20.75
CA LYS A 150 -6.53 -5.65 21.47
C LYS A 150 -6.87 -7.02 20.88
N THR A 151 -7.03 -7.10 19.56
CA THR A 151 -7.34 -8.36 18.86
C THR A 151 -6.25 -9.42 19.07
N CYS A 152 -4.98 -9.05 19.05
CA CYS A 152 -3.86 -9.97 19.25
C CYS A 152 -3.48 -10.20 20.73
N GLY A 153 -4.16 -9.55 21.68
CA GLY A 153 -3.88 -9.72 23.11
C GLY A 153 -2.52 -9.15 23.56
N TYR A 154 -2.00 -8.13 22.88
CA TYR A 154 -0.74 -7.46 23.21
C TYR A 154 -0.85 -6.36 24.25
N CYS A 155 -2.06 -6.04 24.68
CA CYS A 155 -2.24 -5.11 25.78
C CYS A 155 -1.66 -5.71 27.06
N LYS A 156 -0.76 -4.98 27.72
CA LYS A 156 -0.37 -5.31 29.09
C LYS A 156 -1.58 -5.03 29.98
N LYS A 157 -1.88 -5.92 30.93
CA LYS A 157 -2.79 -5.56 32.02
C LYS A 157 -2.06 -4.51 32.86
N LYS A 158 -2.65 -3.34 33.06
CA LYS A 158 -2.23 -2.47 34.15
C LYS A 158 -2.37 -3.29 35.44
N ALA A 159 -1.25 -3.53 36.12
CA ALA A 159 -1.22 -4.11 37.44
C ALA A 159 -1.73 -3.08 38.45
#